data_AF-A0A167HPQ6-F1
#
_entry.id   AF-A0A167HPQ6-F1
#
_cell.length_a   1.000
_cell.length_b   1.000
_cell.length_c   1.000
_cell.angle_alpha   90.00
_cell.angle_beta   90.00
_cell.angle_gamma   90.00
#
_symmetry.space_group_name_H-M   'P 1'
#
loop_
_entity.id
_entity.type
_entity.pdbx_description
1 polymer ?
#
loop_
_entity_poly.entity_id
_entity_poly.type
_entity_poly.pdbx_seq_one_letter_code
_entity_poly.pdbx_strand_id
1 'polypeptide(L)'
;MTRKTILAFSQNTQHQPDYYHIEGFLVGLATLGTEVRVDKWLVNLFGDYLSIDRYQLQALMELHEQCKVTVAEATYKLPKQCALSKKDIAASLVEDAPLPRFCTGFIAGLSTVLNDLKLPAEHKEAIFETQALFAGFTSFDRAKRTFSYSEPTRTFEQEALLAKRRLASTIHALSDTLGMLPFDLEDFGDSELEGFGYNEFNDEELEAKDDAVSLLLQLDDVNSLHIIDEFIKIEEQAFITPAFKQQNEGHFWLIHETRPYMAVRFHKARLLFESNQFQKACTELEALLILNPNDNQACRYLYANCLVMLEQWDKLKVLLTEYQEGGIFMRSAEALMRFALEGESAELNAIKQSLIKANKHFVKILTGQEKVKLYDVLGYTLGSKEEVITYIEMGGKKAWLSVEGSLFWLRNKKK
;
A
#
# COMPACT_ATOMS: atom_id res chain seq x y z
N MET A 1 -12.00 -22.97 -31.42
CA MET A 1 -13.24 -22.74 -32.18
C MET A 1 -13.97 -21.49 -31.68
N THR A 2 -14.07 -21.30 -30.36
CA THR A 2 -14.70 -20.17 -29.65
C THR A 2 -14.34 -18.77 -30.20
N ARG A 3 -13.04 -18.45 -30.36
CA ARG A 3 -12.59 -17.14 -30.91
C ARG A 3 -13.13 -16.82 -32.31
N LYS A 4 -13.21 -17.81 -33.20
CA LYS A 4 -13.71 -17.61 -34.58
C LYS A 4 -15.22 -17.36 -34.57
N THR A 5 -15.95 -18.07 -33.71
CA THR A 5 -17.40 -17.90 -33.55
C THR A 5 -17.74 -16.53 -32.99
N ILE A 6 -17.01 -16.05 -31.98
CA ILE A 6 -17.18 -14.71 -31.40
C ILE A 6 -16.92 -13.62 -32.46
N LEU A 7 -15.85 -13.74 -33.24
CA LEU A 7 -15.52 -12.77 -34.28
C LEU A 7 -16.54 -12.75 -35.44
N ALA A 8 -17.12 -13.91 -35.78
CA ALA A 8 -18.18 -13.98 -36.79
C ALA A 8 -19.45 -13.24 -36.34
N PHE A 9 -19.78 -13.29 -35.05
CA PHE A 9 -20.84 -12.45 -34.50
C PHE A 9 -20.45 -10.97 -34.57
N SER A 10 -19.28 -10.61 -34.05
CA SER A 10 -18.78 -9.23 -34.00
C SER A 10 -18.86 -8.50 -35.36
N GLN A 11 -18.48 -9.16 -36.45
CA GLN A 11 -18.53 -8.59 -37.81
C GLN A 11 -19.92 -8.14 -38.27
N ASN A 12 -20.99 -8.66 -37.65
CA ASN A 12 -22.38 -8.35 -37.98
C ASN A 12 -23.03 -7.39 -36.98
N THR A 13 -22.22 -6.70 -36.17
CA THR A 13 -22.67 -5.76 -35.13
C THR A 13 -22.29 -4.34 -35.49
N GLN A 14 -22.89 -3.34 -34.85
CA GLN A 14 -22.59 -1.94 -35.11
C GLN A 14 -21.14 -1.57 -34.77
N HIS A 15 -20.63 -2.00 -33.60
CA HIS A 15 -19.30 -1.60 -33.12
C HIS A 15 -18.16 -2.46 -33.69
N GLN A 16 -18.45 -3.68 -34.16
CA GLN A 16 -17.47 -4.63 -34.72
C GLN A 16 -16.17 -4.76 -33.90
N PRO A 17 -16.23 -4.92 -32.57
CA PRO A 17 -15.02 -4.98 -31.74
C PRO A 17 -14.15 -6.19 -32.11
N ASP A 18 -12.83 -6.00 -32.14
CA ASP A 18 -11.93 -7.14 -32.28
C ASP A 18 -11.91 -8.02 -31.03
N TYR A 19 -11.26 -9.17 -31.14
CA TYR A 19 -11.22 -10.15 -30.07
C TYR A 19 -10.55 -9.63 -28.78
N TYR A 20 -9.48 -8.81 -28.88
CA TYR A 20 -8.78 -8.29 -27.72
C TYR A 20 -9.61 -7.24 -27.00
N HIS A 21 -10.35 -6.41 -27.73
CA HIS A 21 -11.33 -5.51 -27.15
C HIS A 21 -12.44 -6.27 -26.43
N ILE A 22 -13.00 -7.31 -27.05
CA ILE A 22 -14.02 -8.19 -26.42
C ILE A 22 -13.46 -8.83 -25.14
N GLU A 23 -12.27 -9.43 -25.21
CA GLU A 23 -11.64 -10.07 -24.05
C GLU A 23 -11.37 -9.06 -22.93
N GLY A 24 -10.81 -7.89 -23.26
CA GLY A 24 -10.58 -6.81 -22.31
C GLY A 24 -11.87 -6.40 -21.62
N PHE A 25 -12.95 -6.18 -22.38
CA PHE A 25 -14.26 -5.80 -21.86
C PHE A 25 -14.83 -6.84 -20.88
N LEU A 26 -14.77 -8.12 -21.24
CA LEU A 26 -15.26 -9.20 -20.38
C LEU A 26 -14.41 -9.37 -19.11
N VAL A 27 -13.09 -9.13 -19.19
CA VAL A 27 -12.22 -9.08 -18.00
C VAL A 27 -12.57 -7.87 -17.12
N GLY A 28 -12.87 -6.72 -17.72
CA GLY A 28 -13.35 -5.54 -16.99
C GLY A 28 -14.63 -5.85 -16.22
N LEU A 29 -15.63 -6.46 -16.87
CA LEU A 29 -16.85 -6.93 -16.20
C LEU A 29 -16.57 -7.93 -15.08
N ALA A 30 -15.72 -8.92 -15.34
CA ALA A 30 -15.35 -9.93 -14.35
C ALA A 30 -14.69 -9.31 -13.10
N THR A 31 -13.92 -8.24 -13.29
CA THR A 31 -13.23 -7.52 -12.20
C THR A 31 -14.20 -6.80 -11.27
N LEU A 32 -15.38 -6.39 -11.77
CA LEU A 32 -16.36 -5.66 -10.97
C LEU A 32 -17.03 -6.52 -9.90
N GLY A 33 -17.03 -7.85 -10.03
CA GLY A 33 -17.71 -8.77 -9.11
C GLY A 33 -19.25 -8.70 -9.14
N THR A 34 -19.84 -7.62 -9.64
CA THR A 34 -21.29 -7.43 -9.77
C THR A 34 -21.86 -8.12 -11.00
N GLU A 35 -23.00 -8.79 -10.83
CA GLU A 35 -23.68 -9.46 -11.94
C GLU A 35 -24.37 -8.44 -12.87
N VAL A 36 -23.71 -8.10 -13.97
CA VAL A 36 -24.30 -7.26 -15.02
C VAL A 36 -25.14 -8.12 -15.95
N ARG A 37 -26.40 -7.74 -16.14
CA ARG A 37 -27.32 -8.42 -17.07
C ARG A 37 -26.75 -8.55 -18.48
N VAL A 38 -26.87 -9.76 -19.04
CA VAL A 38 -26.32 -10.14 -20.36
C VAL A 38 -26.76 -9.23 -21.49
N ASP A 39 -28.05 -8.88 -21.53
CA ASP A 39 -28.59 -7.98 -22.55
C ASP A 39 -27.97 -6.58 -22.51
N LYS A 40 -27.63 -6.08 -21.30
CA LYS A 40 -27.06 -4.73 -21.15
C LYS A 40 -25.62 -4.66 -21.64
N TRP A 41 -24.78 -5.61 -21.22
CA TRP A 41 -23.37 -5.55 -21.60
C TRP A 41 -23.13 -6.02 -23.04
N LEU A 42 -24.01 -6.86 -23.62
CA LEU A 42 -23.97 -7.17 -25.06
C LEU A 42 -24.19 -5.92 -25.91
N VAL A 43 -25.20 -5.10 -25.59
CA VAL A 43 -25.48 -3.85 -26.32
C VAL A 43 -24.34 -2.85 -26.12
N ASN A 44 -23.77 -2.75 -24.93
CA ASN A 44 -22.61 -1.89 -24.70
C ASN A 44 -21.40 -2.30 -25.56
N LEU A 45 -21.07 -3.59 -25.57
CA LEU A 45 -19.91 -4.11 -26.29
C LEU A 45 -20.09 -4.09 -27.83
N PHE A 46 -21.26 -4.49 -28.32
CA PHE A 46 -21.47 -4.73 -29.76
C PHE A 46 -22.31 -3.64 -30.46
N GLY A 47 -22.99 -2.78 -29.69
CA GLY A 47 -23.97 -1.84 -30.23
C GLY A 47 -25.23 -2.55 -30.72
N ASP A 48 -25.96 -1.94 -31.65
CA ASP A 48 -27.13 -2.56 -32.25
C ASP A 48 -26.73 -3.77 -33.11
N TYR A 49 -27.50 -4.87 -32.99
CA TYR A 49 -27.33 -6.09 -33.80
C TYR A 49 -28.68 -6.75 -34.08
N LEU A 50 -28.79 -7.43 -35.23
CA LEU A 50 -30.05 -8.03 -35.68
C LEU A 50 -30.44 -9.29 -34.89
N SER A 51 -29.49 -10.20 -34.69
CA SER A 51 -29.67 -11.44 -33.94
C SER A 51 -28.34 -12.05 -33.54
N ILE A 52 -28.31 -12.75 -32.42
CA ILE A 52 -27.20 -13.61 -32.00
C ILE A 52 -27.67 -15.06 -31.98
N ASP A 53 -26.94 -15.96 -32.64
CA ASP A 53 -27.29 -17.37 -32.63
C ASP A 53 -26.84 -18.07 -31.33
N ARG A 54 -27.38 -19.27 -31.06
CA ARG A 54 -27.11 -20.01 -29.83
C ARG A 54 -25.62 -20.34 -29.65
N TYR A 55 -24.91 -20.67 -30.72
CA TYR A 55 -23.49 -21.04 -30.66
C TYR A 55 -22.60 -19.82 -30.43
N GLN A 56 -22.96 -18.68 -31.01
CA GLN A 56 -22.31 -17.39 -30.77
C GLN A 56 -22.49 -16.93 -29.33
N LEU A 57 -23.72 -16.98 -28.82
CA LEU A 57 -24.01 -16.61 -27.43
C LEU A 57 -23.30 -17.56 -26.45
N GLN A 58 -23.32 -18.87 -26.72
CA GLN A 58 -22.62 -19.85 -25.90
C GLN A 58 -21.11 -19.57 -25.87
N ALA A 59 -20.48 -19.31 -27.02
CA ALA A 59 -19.07 -19.01 -27.10
C ALA A 59 -18.67 -17.74 -26.31
N LEU A 60 -19.50 -16.70 -26.35
CA LEU A 60 -19.31 -15.49 -25.55
C LEU A 60 -19.47 -15.76 -24.05
N MET A 61 -20.45 -16.57 -23.67
CA MET A 61 -20.70 -16.89 -22.26
C MET A 61 -19.61 -17.77 -21.67
N GLU A 62 -19.08 -18.73 -22.43
CA GLU A 62 -17.91 -19.53 -22.04
C GLU A 62 -16.68 -18.63 -21.80
N LEU A 63 -16.44 -17.64 -22.67
CA LEU A 63 -15.34 -16.69 -22.48
C LEU A 63 -15.56 -15.81 -21.25
N HIS A 64 -16.77 -15.29 -21.05
CA HIS A 64 -17.10 -14.48 -19.87
C HIS A 64 -16.93 -15.27 -18.57
N GLU A 65 -17.41 -16.51 -18.53
CA GLU A 65 -17.24 -17.40 -17.38
C GLU A 65 -15.76 -17.69 -17.10
N GLN A 66 -14.98 -17.95 -18.14
CA GLN A 66 -13.54 -18.13 -18.00
C GLN A 66 -12.85 -16.88 -17.42
N CYS A 67 -13.23 -15.69 -17.87
CA CYS A 67 -12.73 -14.43 -17.30
C CYS A 67 -13.07 -14.31 -15.81
N LYS A 68 -14.33 -14.55 -15.42
CA LYS A 68 -14.76 -14.52 -14.01
C LYS A 68 -13.94 -15.47 -13.13
N VAL A 69 -13.82 -16.74 -13.52
CA VAL A 69 -13.07 -17.74 -12.75
C VAL A 69 -11.60 -17.33 -12.61
N THR A 70 -10.95 -16.96 -13.72
CA THR A 70 -9.51 -16.64 -13.68
C THR A 70 -9.18 -15.33 -12.96
N VAL A 71 -10.09 -14.36 -12.93
CA VAL A 71 -9.95 -13.13 -12.15
C VAL A 71 -10.18 -13.43 -10.66
N ALA A 72 -11.27 -14.13 -10.30
CA ALA A 72 -11.57 -14.49 -8.91
C ALA A 72 -10.51 -15.38 -8.25
N GLU A 73 -9.86 -16.28 -9.01
CA GLU A 73 -8.77 -17.12 -8.51
C GLU A 73 -7.39 -16.43 -8.55
N ALA A 74 -7.32 -15.16 -8.95
CA ALA A 74 -6.08 -14.42 -9.18
C ALA A 74 -5.10 -15.11 -10.15
N THR A 75 -5.61 -15.89 -11.12
CA THR A 75 -4.79 -16.64 -12.10
C THR A 75 -4.75 -16.04 -13.50
N TYR A 76 -5.57 -15.02 -13.78
CA TYR A 76 -5.63 -14.34 -15.08
C TYR A 76 -4.26 -13.81 -15.53
N LYS A 77 -3.99 -13.95 -16.83
CA LYS A 77 -2.79 -13.46 -17.50
C LYS A 77 -3.21 -12.78 -18.80
N LEU A 78 -2.64 -11.61 -19.09
CA LEU A 78 -2.91 -10.93 -20.36
C LEU A 78 -2.53 -11.83 -21.56
N PRO A 79 -3.24 -11.69 -22.70
CA PRO A 79 -2.90 -12.37 -23.93
C PRO A 79 -1.45 -12.12 -24.30
N LYS A 80 -0.75 -13.16 -24.78
CA LYS A 80 0.67 -13.06 -25.17
C LYS A 80 0.91 -12.00 -26.25
N GLN A 81 -0.11 -11.71 -27.06
CA GLN A 81 -0.08 -10.71 -28.11
C GLN A 81 -0.18 -9.28 -27.57
N CYS A 82 -0.70 -9.07 -26.35
CA CYS A 82 -0.68 -7.79 -25.64
C CYS A 82 0.71 -7.54 -25.03
N ALA A 83 1.74 -7.57 -25.87
CA ALA A 83 3.12 -7.31 -25.50
C ALA A 83 3.49 -5.83 -25.72
N LEU A 84 4.43 -5.33 -24.93
CA LEU A 84 5.04 -4.03 -25.14
C LEU A 84 6.50 -4.24 -25.56
N SER A 85 6.84 -3.82 -26.78
CA SER A 85 8.19 -3.96 -27.33
C SER A 85 9.19 -3.13 -26.54
N LYS A 86 10.32 -3.76 -26.20
CA LYS A 86 11.44 -3.07 -25.51
C LYS A 86 12.24 -2.16 -26.43
N LYS A 87 12.12 -2.33 -27.75
CA LYS A 87 12.89 -1.60 -28.76
C LYS A 87 12.08 -0.49 -29.42
N ASP A 88 10.77 -0.68 -29.50
CA ASP A 88 9.86 0.21 -30.21
C ASP A 88 8.48 0.19 -29.52
N ILE A 89 8.36 0.98 -28.45
CA ILE A 89 7.13 1.09 -27.67
C ILE A 89 5.99 1.64 -28.53
N ALA A 90 6.27 2.59 -29.43
CA ALA A 90 5.26 3.22 -30.27
C ALA A 90 4.57 2.21 -31.19
N ALA A 91 5.32 1.31 -31.82
CA ALA A 91 4.75 0.24 -32.65
C ALA A 91 3.82 -0.72 -31.88
N SER A 92 3.99 -0.85 -30.55
CA SER A 92 3.12 -1.69 -29.71
C SER A 92 1.84 -0.98 -29.25
N LEU A 93 1.75 0.34 -29.50
CA LEU A 93 0.67 1.22 -29.03
C LEU A 93 -0.08 1.90 -30.18
N VAL A 94 0.01 1.35 -31.40
CA VAL A 94 -0.85 1.76 -32.53
C VAL A 94 -2.27 1.26 -32.32
N GLU A 95 -3.26 1.96 -32.88
CA GLU A 95 -4.69 1.75 -32.60
C GLU A 95 -5.17 0.29 -32.76
N ASP A 96 -4.71 -0.41 -33.80
CA ASP A 96 -5.09 -1.79 -34.09
C ASP A 96 -4.23 -2.85 -33.39
N ALA A 97 -3.26 -2.43 -32.57
CA ALA A 97 -2.43 -3.36 -31.83
C ALA A 97 -3.24 -4.06 -30.70
N PRO A 98 -2.92 -5.32 -30.38
CA PRO A 98 -3.64 -6.08 -29.35
C PRO A 98 -3.70 -5.40 -27.98
N LEU A 99 -2.62 -4.73 -27.55
CA LEU A 99 -2.53 -4.11 -26.22
C LEU A 99 -3.48 -2.91 -26.08
N PRO A 100 -3.46 -1.89 -26.96
CA PRO A 100 -4.46 -0.82 -26.96
C PRO A 100 -5.90 -1.31 -27.05
N ARG A 101 -6.19 -2.30 -27.92
CA ARG A 101 -7.52 -2.88 -28.07
C ARG A 101 -8.00 -3.55 -26.79
N PHE A 102 -7.13 -4.33 -26.14
CA PHE A 102 -7.41 -4.89 -24.82
C PHE A 102 -7.68 -3.83 -23.76
N CYS A 103 -6.82 -2.81 -23.67
CA CYS A 103 -6.97 -1.75 -22.66
C CYS A 103 -8.23 -0.91 -22.85
N THR A 104 -8.58 -0.57 -24.09
CA THR A 104 -9.84 0.15 -24.38
C THR A 104 -11.06 -0.69 -24.03
N GLY A 105 -11.04 -1.99 -24.33
CA GLY A 105 -12.11 -2.92 -23.94
C GLY A 105 -12.25 -3.00 -22.43
N PHE A 106 -11.13 -3.20 -21.72
CA PHE A 106 -11.11 -3.29 -20.25
C PHE A 106 -11.66 -2.03 -19.57
N ILE A 107 -11.26 -0.84 -20.03
CA ILE A 107 -11.81 0.43 -19.54
C ILE A 107 -13.33 0.49 -19.75
N ALA A 108 -13.81 0.13 -20.95
CA ALA A 108 -15.25 0.13 -21.26
C ALA A 108 -16.03 -0.88 -20.39
N GLY A 109 -15.44 -2.04 -20.08
CA GLY A 109 -16.01 -3.02 -19.17
C GLY A 109 -16.17 -2.48 -17.74
N LEU A 110 -15.12 -1.82 -17.21
CA LEU A 110 -15.18 -1.19 -15.88
C LEU A 110 -16.19 -0.03 -15.82
N SER A 111 -16.35 0.72 -16.92
CA SER A 111 -17.30 1.83 -16.99
C SER A 111 -18.77 1.42 -16.90
N THR A 112 -19.09 0.13 -16.97
CA THR A 112 -20.50 -0.33 -16.95
C THR A 112 -21.23 -0.05 -15.65
N VAL A 113 -20.51 0.12 -14.52
CA VAL A 113 -21.08 0.38 -13.19
C VAL A 113 -20.75 1.77 -12.64
N LEU A 114 -20.01 2.61 -13.37
CA LEU A 114 -19.61 3.93 -12.87
C LEU A 114 -20.80 4.86 -12.58
N ASN A 115 -21.91 4.67 -13.27
CA ASN A 115 -23.16 5.41 -13.02
C ASN A 115 -24.02 4.77 -11.93
N ASP A 116 -23.59 3.68 -11.30
CA ASP A 116 -24.30 3.09 -10.18
C ASP A 116 -24.12 3.96 -8.93
N LEU A 117 -25.23 4.54 -8.47
CA LEU A 117 -25.27 5.37 -7.27
C LEU A 117 -24.95 4.57 -6.01
N LYS A 118 -25.08 3.24 -6.03
CA LYS A 118 -24.81 2.36 -4.90
C LYS A 118 -23.35 1.94 -4.79
N LEU A 119 -22.53 2.21 -5.80
CA LEU A 119 -21.12 1.86 -5.77
C LEU A 119 -20.37 2.83 -4.84
N PRO A 120 -19.65 2.34 -3.81
CA PRO A 120 -18.89 3.17 -2.89
C PRO A 120 -17.90 4.10 -3.59
N ALA A 121 -17.63 5.26 -2.99
CA ALA A 121 -16.69 6.24 -3.55
C ALA A 121 -15.27 5.65 -3.71
N GLU A 122 -14.79 4.92 -2.70
CA GLU A 122 -13.52 4.17 -2.75
C GLU A 122 -13.46 3.17 -3.91
N HIS A 123 -14.56 2.48 -4.21
CA HIS A 123 -14.64 1.55 -5.34
C HIS A 123 -14.61 2.30 -6.68
N LYS A 124 -15.28 3.46 -6.77
CA LYS A 124 -15.24 4.33 -7.96
C LYS A 124 -13.83 4.89 -8.20
N GLU A 125 -13.15 5.31 -7.14
CA GLU A 125 -11.77 5.79 -7.20
C GLU A 125 -10.80 4.69 -7.65
N ALA A 126 -10.86 3.51 -7.02
CA ALA A 126 -10.04 2.37 -7.41
C ALA A 126 -10.26 1.96 -8.88
N ILE A 127 -11.50 2.03 -9.36
CA ILE A 127 -11.84 1.84 -10.78
C ILE A 127 -11.20 2.96 -11.62
N PHE A 128 -11.33 4.22 -11.23
CA PHE A 128 -10.80 5.37 -11.97
C PHE A 128 -9.27 5.33 -12.10
N GLU A 129 -8.56 5.06 -11.01
CA GLU A 129 -7.09 4.90 -11.01
C GLU A 129 -6.66 3.76 -11.93
N THR A 130 -7.36 2.63 -11.84
CA THR A 130 -7.11 1.47 -12.69
C THR A 130 -7.39 1.80 -14.16
N GLN A 131 -8.47 2.52 -14.45
CA GLN A 131 -8.76 3.01 -15.80
C GLN A 131 -7.67 3.96 -16.31
N ALA A 132 -7.16 4.86 -15.48
CA ALA A 132 -6.09 5.79 -15.84
C ALA A 132 -4.79 5.05 -16.20
N LEU A 133 -4.42 4.03 -15.43
CA LEU A 133 -3.27 3.17 -15.73
C LEU A 133 -3.43 2.47 -17.09
N PHE A 134 -4.59 1.86 -17.33
CA PHE A 134 -4.87 1.16 -18.58
C PHE A 134 -4.99 2.13 -19.76
N ALA A 135 -5.50 3.35 -19.53
CA ALA A 135 -5.60 4.40 -20.54
C ALA A 135 -4.22 4.80 -21.06
N GLY A 136 -3.19 4.73 -20.20
CA GLY A 136 -1.78 4.91 -20.59
C GLY A 136 -1.32 3.95 -21.69
N PHE A 137 -1.94 2.78 -21.85
CA PHE A 137 -1.58 1.80 -22.89
C PHE A 137 -2.48 1.84 -24.13
N THR A 138 -3.36 2.83 -24.26
CA THR A 138 -4.28 2.95 -25.42
C THR A 138 -3.69 3.72 -26.61
N SER A 139 -2.63 4.50 -26.39
CA SER A 139 -1.86 5.18 -27.45
C SER A 139 -0.48 5.58 -26.93
N PHE A 140 0.46 5.84 -27.84
CA PHE A 140 1.79 6.32 -27.47
C PHE A 140 1.75 7.68 -26.73
N ASP A 141 0.89 8.60 -27.16
CA ASP A 141 0.76 9.91 -26.53
C ASP A 141 0.22 9.82 -25.10
N ARG A 142 -0.80 8.96 -24.88
CA ARG A 142 -1.30 8.68 -23.53
C ARG A 142 -0.24 8.02 -22.67
N ALA A 143 0.53 7.07 -23.22
CA ALA A 143 1.65 6.47 -22.49
C ALA A 143 2.64 7.53 -22.02
N LYS A 144 3.02 8.46 -22.91
CA LYS A 144 3.93 9.55 -22.56
C LYS A 144 3.38 10.43 -21.45
N ARG A 145 2.09 10.76 -21.46
CA ARG A 145 1.46 11.56 -20.39
C ARG A 145 1.36 10.80 -19.07
N THR A 146 1.01 9.52 -19.11
CA THR A 146 0.78 8.70 -17.91
C THR A 146 2.09 8.25 -17.25
N PHE A 147 3.14 8.00 -18.03
CA PHE A 147 4.38 7.37 -17.53
C PHE A 147 5.63 8.27 -17.63
N SER A 148 5.48 9.55 -18.00
CA SER A 148 6.58 10.52 -17.93
C SER A 148 6.33 11.48 -16.76
N TYR A 149 7.17 11.37 -15.74
CA TYR A 149 7.15 12.23 -14.56
C TYR A 149 8.13 13.40 -14.72
N SER A 150 7.92 14.48 -13.96
CA SER A 150 8.73 15.72 -14.01
C SER A 150 10.19 15.51 -13.61
N GLU A 151 10.47 14.64 -12.63
CA GLU A 151 11.82 14.25 -12.20
C GLU A 151 11.95 12.72 -12.12
N PRO A 152 12.12 12.02 -13.25
CA PRO A 152 11.96 10.58 -13.25
C PRO A 152 13.28 9.89 -12.89
N THR A 153 13.24 9.01 -11.88
CA THR A 153 14.37 8.13 -11.51
C THR A 153 14.66 7.06 -12.58
N ARG A 154 13.76 6.88 -13.54
CA ARG A 154 13.85 5.94 -14.66
C ARG A 154 13.41 6.60 -15.97
N THR A 155 13.85 6.04 -17.09
CA THR A 155 13.36 6.47 -18.41
C THR A 155 11.88 6.14 -18.59
N PHE A 156 11.18 6.90 -19.44
CA PHE A 156 9.80 6.60 -19.85
C PHE A 156 9.64 5.14 -20.30
N GLU A 157 10.59 4.63 -21.07
CA GLU A 157 10.56 3.26 -21.58
C GLU A 157 10.58 2.23 -20.45
N GLN A 158 11.39 2.49 -19.41
CA GLN A 158 11.46 1.64 -18.23
C GLN A 158 10.17 1.69 -17.42
N GLU A 159 9.60 2.88 -17.20
CA GLU A 159 8.33 3.03 -16.47
C GLU A 159 7.17 2.36 -17.21
N ALA A 160 7.02 2.60 -18.51
CA ALA A 160 6.00 1.95 -19.33
C ALA A 160 6.13 0.42 -19.32
N LEU A 161 7.37 -0.11 -19.37
CA LEU A 161 7.61 -1.56 -19.28
C LEU A 161 7.30 -2.13 -17.90
N LEU A 162 7.54 -1.39 -16.82
CA LEU A 162 7.22 -1.81 -15.45
C LEU A 162 5.70 -1.79 -15.22
N ALA A 163 5.04 -0.70 -15.58
CA ALA A 163 3.58 -0.58 -15.56
C ALA A 163 2.93 -1.72 -16.37
N LYS A 164 3.47 -2.04 -17.56
CA LYS A 164 2.94 -3.14 -18.38
C LYS A 164 3.05 -4.51 -17.70
N ARG A 165 4.11 -4.75 -16.92
CA ARG A 165 4.29 -6.01 -16.18
C ARG A 165 3.27 -6.16 -15.05
N ARG A 166 2.74 -5.05 -14.54
CA ARG A 166 1.80 -5.02 -13.41
C ARG A 166 0.33 -5.10 -13.82
N LEU A 167 -0.03 -4.94 -15.10
CA LEU A 167 -1.43 -4.95 -15.53
C LEU A 167 -2.25 -6.16 -15.02
N ALA A 168 -1.67 -7.37 -15.05
CA ALA A 168 -2.37 -8.56 -14.54
C ALA A 168 -2.60 -8.47 -13.01
N SER A 169 -1.56 -8.09 -12.25
CA SER A 169 -1.69 -7.93 -10.80
C SER A 169 -2.62 -6.77 -10.42
N THR A 170 -2.71 -5.72 -11.24
CA THR A 170 -3.66 -4.62 -11.02
C THR A 170 -5.11 -5.07 -11.21
N ILE A 171 -5.39 -5.92 -12.21
CA ILE A 171 -6.72 -6.53 -12.38
C ILE A 171 -7.11 -7.32 -11.13
N HIS A 172 -6.19 -8.15 -10.62
CA HIS A 172 -6.41 -8.96 -9.42
C HIS A 172 -6.63 -8.11 -8.18
N ALA A 173 -5.76 -7.11 -7.97
CA ALA A 173 -5.88 -6.20 -6.83
C ALA A 173 -7.20 -5.43 -6.85
N LEU A 174 -7.64 -4.94 -8.02
CA LEU A 174 -8.93 -4.28 -8.15
C LEU A 174 -10.09 -5.25 -7.87
N SER A 175 -10.03 -6.49 -8.38
CA SER A 175 -11.05 -7.50 -8.12
C SER A 175 -11.16 -7.83 -6.62
N ASP A 176 -10.02 -7.93 -5.93
CA ASP A 176 -10.00 -8.16 -4.49
C ASP A 176 -10.63 -6.97 -3.75
N THR A 177 -10.25 -5.73 -4.10
CA THR A 177 -10.84 -4.51 -3.53
C THR A 177 -12.35 -4.46 -3.73
N LEU A 178 -12.85 -4.70 -4.94
CA LEU A 178 -14.28 -4.64 -5.25
C LEU A 178 -15.07 -5.84 -4.68
N GLY A 179 -14.40 -6.98 -4.46
CA GLY A 179 -14.99 -8.18 -3.89
C GLY A 179 -15.03 -8.18 -2.35
N MET A 180 -14.34 -7.23 -1.69
CA MET A 180 -14.52 -6.99 -0.27
C MET A 180 -15.92 -6.41 -0.06
N LEU A 181 -16.83 -7.24 0.47
CA LEU A 181 -18.09 -6.72 1.00
C LEU A 181 -17.78 -5.70 2.09
N PRO A 182 -18.56 -4.60 2.21
CA PRO A 182 -18.57 -3.86 3.46
C PRO A 182 -18.87 -4.88 4.55
N PHE A 183 -18.00 -4.96 5.55
CA PHE A 183 -18.17 -5.78 6.74
C PHE A 183 -19.66 -5.82 7.13
N ASP A 184 -20.27 -7.01 7.26
CA ASP A 184 -21.70 -7.22 7.54
C ASP A 184 -22.18 -6.34 8.72
N LEU A 185 -22.63 -5.12 8.40
CA LEU A 185 -23.29 -4.19 9.30
C LEU A 185 -24.80 -4.44 9.33
N GLU A 186 -25.33 -5.19 8.35
CA GLU A 186 -26.75 -5.49 8.23
C GLU A 186 -27.24 -6.51 9.28
N ASP A 187 -26.36 -7.33 9.87
CA ASP A 187 -26.75 -8.29 10.94
C ASP A 187 -26.80 -7.65 12.36
N PHE A 188 -26.45 -6.36 12.46
CA PHE A 188 -26.64 -5.54 13.68
C PHE A 188 -27.63 -4.38 13.47
N GLY A 189 -28.26 -4.30 12.29
CA GLY A 189 -29.16 -3.23 11.88
C GLY A 189 -30.58 -3.36 12.42
N ASP A 190 -30.76 -3.75 13.68
CA ASP A 190 -32.04 -3.61 14.39
C ASP A 190 -31.78 -3.14 15.83
N SER A 191 -31.29 -1.91 15.96
CA SER A 191 -31.84 -0.90 16.87
C SER A 191 -30.94 0.35 16.93
N GLU A 192 -31.55 1.50 16.65
CA GLU A 192 -31.14 2.82 17.14
C GLU A 192 -29.86 3.48 16.59
N LEU A 193 -29.69 3.54 15.27
CA LEU A 193 -28.82 4.54 14.65
C LEU A 193 -29.55 5.32 13.54
N GLU A 194 -30.66 5.97 13.92
CA GLU A 194 -31.05 7.21 13.25
C GLU A 194 -30.05 8.31 13.67
N GLY A 195 -29.24 8.76 12.72
CA GLY A 195 -28.66 10.10 12.78
C GLY A 195 -27.15 10.20 12.86
N PHE A 196 -26.43 9.79 11.81
CA PHE A 196 -25.20 10.46 11.43
C PHE A 196 -25.14 10.55 9.90
N GLY A 197 -25.37 11.76 9.37
CA GLY A 197 -25.09 12.06 7.98
C GLY A 197 -23.59 12.04 7.76
N TYR A 198 -23.12 11.14 6.90
CA TYR A 198 -21.80 11.24 6.28
C TYR A 198 -21.80 12.52 5.45
N ASN A 199 -21.16 13.58 5.96
CA ASN A 199 -20.87 14.74 5.14
C ASN A 199 -19.80 14.31 4.13
N GLU A 200 -20.17 14.30 2.84
CA GLU A 200 -19.23 14.24 1.72
C GLU A 200 -18.19 15.36 1.92
N PHE A 201 -16.92 15.00 2.14
CA PHE A 201 -15.83 15.97 2.08
C PHE A 201 -15.70 16.46 0.64
N ASN A 202 -15.55 17.76 0.45
CA ASN A 202 -15.27 18.37 -0.86
C ASN A 202 -13.84 18.02 -1.29
N ASP A 203 -13.59 17.68 -2.56
CA ASP A 203 -12.27 17.31 -3.09
C ASP A 203 -11.19 18.37 -2.77
N GLU A 204 -11.56 19.66 -2.72
CA GLU A 204 -10.66 20.76 -2.32
C GLU A 204 -10.24 20.69 -0.83
N GLU A 205 -11.10 20.20 0.06
CA GLU A 205 -10.76 20.05 1.49
C GLU A 205 -9.82 18.88 1.72
N LEU A 206 -9.92 17.82 0.91
CA LEU A 206 -9.04 16.66 0.96
C LEU A 206 -7.64 17.01 0.42
N GLU A 207 -7.55 17.72 -0.71
CA GLU A 207 -6.28 18.23 -1.24
C GLU A 207 -5.60 19.19 -0.25
N ALA A 208 -6.34 20.11 0.36
CA ALA A 208 -5.80 21.02 1.37
C ALA A 208 -5.29 20.29 2.62
N LYS A 209 -5.94 19.19 3.02
CA LYS A 209 -5.51 18.35 4.14
C LYS A 209 -4.21 17.61 3.81
N ASP A 210 -4.08 17.06 2.61
CA ASP A 210 -2.85 16.37 2.19
C ASP A 210 -1.67 17.33 2.09
N ASP A 211 -1.89 18.55 1.58
CA ASP A 211 -0.89 19.62 1.58
C ASP A 211 -0.47 20.00 3.00
N ALA A 212 -1.44 20.17 3.92
CA ALA A 212 -1.17 20.46 5.32
C ALA A 212 -0.35 19.34 5.97
N VAL A 213 -0.69 18.07 5.74
CA VAL A 213 0.04 16.92 6.26
C VAL A 213 1.47 16.88 5.70
N SER A 214 1.65 17.11 4.41
CA SER A 214 2.97 17.18 3.77
C SER A 214 3.86 18.25 4.43
N LEU A 215 3.31 19.43 4.72
CA LEU A 215 4.00 20.49 5.44
C LEU A 215 4.34 20.10 6.89
N LEU A 216 3.40 19.47 7.61
CA LEU A 216 3.62 19.03 8.99
C LEU A 216 4.74 17.99 9.09
N LEU A 217 4.82 17.05 8.14
CA LEU A 217 5.86 16.02 8.11
C LEU A 217 7.25 16.56 7.79
N GLN A 218 7.36 17.78 7.26
CA GLN A 218 8.63 18.47 7.02
C GLN A 218 9.13 19.25 8.25
N LEU A 219 8.31 19.42 9.28
CA LEU A 219 8.72 20.09 10.51
C LEU A 219 9.73 19.22 11.27
N ASP A 220 10.91 19.74 11.53
CA ASP A 220 12.01 19.04 12.21
C ASP A 220 12.35 19.61 13.61
N ASP A 221 11.58 20.60 14.07
CA ASP A 221 11.77 21.26 15.36
C ASP A 221 10.63 20.95 16.35
N VAL A 222 11.02 20.67 17.59
CA VAL A 222 10.12 20.42 18.72
C VAL A 222 9.25 21.63 19.06
N ASN A 223 9.70 22.84 18.73
CA ASN A 223 8.89 24.03 18.93
C ASN A 223 7.64 24.03 18.06
N SER A 224 7.62 23.26 16.97
CA SER A 224 6.47 23.12 16.08
C SER A 224 5.45 22.07 16.53
N LEU A 225 5.67 21.41 17.68
CA LEU A 225 4.71 20.44 18.25
C LEU A 225 3.31 21.03 18.45
N HIS A 226 3.21 22.33 18.75
CA HIS A 226 1.91 22.98 18.95
C HIS A 226 1.05 22.97 17.68
N ILE A 227 1.66 23.07 16.49
CA ILE A 227 0.97 23.03 15.19
C ILE A 227 0.49 21.61 14.91
N ILE A 228 1.34 20.62 15.20
CA ILE A 228 1.00 19.20 15.09
C ILE A 228 -0.15 18.84 16.03
N ASP A 229 -0.10 19.31 17.28
CA ASP A 229 -1.15 19.12 18.28
C ASP A 229 -2.47 19.78 17.85
N GLU A 230 -2.41 20.95 17.22
CA GLU A 230 -3.58 21.62 16.67
C GLU A 230 -4.21 20.82 15.53
N PHE A 231 -3.41 20.31 14.59
CA PHE A 231 -3.90 19.41 13.52
C PHE A 231 -4.57 18.16 14.09
N ILE A 232 -3.88 17.45 15.00
CA ILE A 232 -4.41 16.24 15.65
C ILE A 232 -5.73 16.55 16.35
N LYS A 233 -5.81 17.68 17.07
CA LYS A 233 -7.03 18.11 17.76
C LYS A 233 -8.18 18.37 16.80
N ILE A 234 -7.92 19.05 15.67
CA ILE A 234 -8.95 19.31 14.65
C ILE A 234 -9.47 17.98 14.07
N GLU A 235 -8.56 17.07 13.72
CA GLU A 235 -8.91 15.74 13.23
C GLU A 235 -9.75 14.94 14.25
N GLU A 236 -9.37 14.97 15.53
CA GLU A 236 -10.09 14.30 16.61
C GLU A 236 -11.47 14.91 16.92
N GLN A 237 -11.67 16.19 16.59
CA GLN A 237 -12.95 16.87 16.75
C GLN A 237 -13.88 16.67 15.56
N ALA A 238 -13.32 16.54 14.36
CA ALA A 238 -14.09 16.44 13.12
C ALA A 238 -14.39 14.99 12.73
N PHE A 239 -13.35 14.16 12.61
CA PHE A 239 -13.44 12.84 11.99
C PHE A 239 -13.05 11.71 12.95
N ILE A 240 -11.90 11.82 13.62
CA ILE A 240 -11.32 10.81 14.51
C ILE A 240 -11.84 10.97 15.95
N THR A 241 -13.17 11.03 16.10
CA THR A 241 -13.82 11.21 17.40
C THR A 241 -13.53 10.06 18.37
N PRO A 242 -13.73 10.22 19.69
CA PRO A 242 -13.57 9.10 20.64
C PRO A 242 -14.42 7.88 20.30
N ALA A 243 -15.65 8.08 19.81
CA ALA A 243 -16.51 6.98 19.35
C ALA A 243 -15.92 6.29 18.11
N PHE A 244 -15.42 7.07 17.14
CA PHE A 244 -14.75 6.54 15.96
C PHE A 244 -13.50 5.73 16.33
N LYS A 245 -12.67 6.23 17.26
CA LYS A 245 -11.51 5.50 17.78
C LYS A 245 -11.90 4.17 18.41
N GLN A 246 -12.94 4.16 19.25
CA GLN A 246 -13.40 2.93 19.91
C GLN A 246 -13.94 1.89 18.93
N GLN A 247 -14.70 2.33 17.93
CA GLN A 247 -15.30 1.43 16.92
C GLN A 247 -14.26 0.84 15.97
N ASN A 248 -13.21 1.60 15.67
CA ASN A 248 -12.22 1.23 14.66
C ASN A 248 -10.86 0.85 15.25
N GLU A 249 -10.73 0.73 16.58
CA GLU A 249 -9.50 0.31 17.26
C GLU A 249 -8.99 -0.99 16.63
N GLY A 250 -7.68 -1.07 16.42
CA GLY A 250 -7.06 -2.19 15.73
C GLY A 250 -7.08 -2.13 14.19
N HIS A 251 -7.93 -1.29 13.59
CA HIS A 251 -8.20 -1.28 12.15
C HIS A 251 -7.83 0.03 11.45
N PHE A 252 -7.26 1.01 12.16
CA PHE A 252 -6.98 2.34 11.59
C PHE A 252 -6.16 2.25 10.30
N TRP A 253 -5.15 1.38 10.23
CA TRP A 253 -4.35 1.24 9.00
C TRP A 253 -5.12 0.79 7.77
N LEU A 254 -6.22 0.06 7.95
CA LEU A 254 -7.08 -0.39 6.86
C LEU A 254 -7.98 0.75 6.36
N ILE A 255 -8.21 1.79 7.17
CA ILE A 255 -9.02 2.96 6.82
C ILE A 255 -8.11 4.06 6.26
N HIS A 256 -8.21 4.32 4.95
CA HIS A 256 -7.31 5.19 4.23
C HIS A 256 -7.25 6.60 4.83
N GLU A 257 -8.41 7.15 5.17
CA GLU A 257 -8.64 8.51 5.68
C GLU A 257 -7.96 8.75 7.04
N THR A 258 -7.66 7.69 7.80
CA THR A 258 -6.97 7.81 9.09
C THR A 258 -5.44 7.78 8.97
N ARG A 259 -4.90 7.42 7.80
CA ARG A 259 -3.45 7.30 7.59
C ARG A 259 -2.72 8.64 7.71
N PRO A 260 -3.22 9.77 7.19
CA PRO A 260 -2.59 11.06 7.41
C PRO A 260 -2.50 11.42 8.91
N TYR A 261 -3.57 11.18 9.67
CA TYR A 261 -3.59 11.36 11.12
C TYR A 261 -2.53 10.49 11.82
N MET A 262 -2.43 9.21 11.47
CA MET A 262 -1.42 8.33 12.05
C MET A 262 0.01 8.71 11.65
N ALA A 263 0.22 9.18 10.42
CA ALA A 263 1.53 9.64 9.95
C ALA A 263 2.00 10.85 10.76
N VAL A 264 1.11 11.85 10.96
CA VAL A 264 1.39 13.03 11.77
C VAL A 264 1.66 12.67 13.23
N ARG A 265 0.90 11.71 13.81
CA ARG A 265 1.16 11.22 15.17
C ARG A 265 2.50 10.48 15.31
N PHE A 266 2.88 9.67 14.32
CA PHE A 266 4.20 9.02 14.34
C PHE A 266 5.33 10.06 14.24
N HIS A 267 5.14 11.07 13.39
CA HIS A 267 6.07 12.20 13.29
C HIS A 267 6.20 12.98 14.61
N LYS A 268 5.08 13.25 15.29
CA LYS A 268 5.06 13.80 16.65
C LYS A 268 5.92 12.99 17.61
N ALA A 269 5.76 11.66 17.61
CA ALA A 269 6.53 10.76 18.47
C ALA A 269 8.03 10.84 18.17
N ARG A 270 8.42 10.97 16.90
CA ARG A 270 9.82 11.17 16.49
C ARG A 270 10.39 12.48 17.03
N LEU A 271 9.70 13.62 16.85
CA LEU A 271 10.15 14.91 17.36
C LEU A 271 10.30 14.91 18.89
N LEU A 272 9.35 14.29 19.60
CA LEU A 272 9.41 14.10 21.06
C LEU A 272 10.63 13.28 21.46
N PHE A 273 10.92 12.18 20.77
CA PHE A 273 12.08 11.34 21.02
C PHE A 273 13.41 12.05 20.72
N GLU A 274 13.48 12.77 19.60
CA GLU A 274 14.67 13.54 19.21
C GLU A 274 15.00 14.61 20.25
N SER A 275 13.97 15.16 20.89
CA SER A 275 14.04 16.16 21.96
C SER A 275 14.16 15.58 23.37
N ASN A 276 14.44 14.27 23.48
CA ASN A 276 14.61 13.54 24.73
C ASN A 276 13.36 13.53 25.65
N GLN A 277 12.17 13.81 25.12
CA GLN A 277 10.89 13.68 25.82
C GLN A 277 10.37 12.24 25.71
N PHE A 278 11.18 11.26 26.13
CA PHE A 278 10.98 9.84 25.85
C PHE A 278 9.65 9.29 26.37
N GLN A 279 9.20 9.71 27.56
CA GLN A 279 7.93 9.23 28.12
C GLN A 279 6.73 9.68 27.27
N LYS A 280 6.76 10.90 26.74
CA LYS A 280 5.70 11.39 25.84
C LYS A 280 5.73 10.67 24.49
N ALA A 281 6.94 10.44 23.95
CA ALA A 281 7.10 9.64 22.73
C ALA A 281 6.55 8.21 22.90
N CYS A 282 6.84 7.56 24.04
CA CYS A 282 6.24 6.26 24.39
C CYS A 282 4.71 6.31 24.37
N THR A 283 4.10 7.30 25.01
CA THR A 283 2.63 7.42 25.05
C THR A 283 2.02 7.59 23.66
N GLU A 284 2.65 8.37 22.78
CA GLU A 284 2.20 8.49 21.39
C GLU A 284 2.30 7.17 20.63
N LEU A 285 3.41 6.44 20.80
CA LEU A 285 3.67 5.17 20.13
C LEU A 285 2.77 4.04 20.65
N GLU A 286 2.53 3.96 21.96
CA GLU A 286 1.58 3.02 22.56
C GLU A 286 0.17 3.22 21.99
N ALA A 287 -0.27 4.47 21.93
CA ALA A 287 -1.55 4.81 21.34
C ALA A 287 -1.60 4.48 19.83
N LEU A 288 -0.50 4.63 19.08
CA LEU A 288 -0.44 4.19 17.68
C LEU A 288 -0.53 2.67 17.53
N LEU A 289 0.16 1.91 18.39
CA LEU A 289 0.13 0.45 18.38
C LEU A 289 -1.24 -0.11 18.78
N ILE A 290 -1.99 0.58 19.65
CA ILE A 290 -3.39 0.22 19.96
C ILE A 290 -4.29 0.41 18.74
N LEU A 291 -4.13 1.52 18.01
CA LEU A 291 -4.91 1.80 16.80
C LEU A 291 -4.51 0.89 15.62
N ASN A 292 -3.26 0.46 15.57
CA ASN A 292 -2.66 -0.35 14.50
C ASN A 292 -1.72 -1.44 15.07
N PRO A 293 -2.27 -2.55 15.61
CA PRO A 293 -1.51 -3.63 16.25
C PRO A 293 -0.74 -4.51 15.26
N ASN A 294 -1.07 -4.46 13.96
CA ASN A 294 -0.21 -5.06 12.94
C ASN A 294 1.06 -4.22 12.67
N ASP A 295 1.15 -3.03 13.27
CA ASP A 295 2.26 -2.10 13.23
C ASP A 295 2.81 -1.86 11.81
N ASN A 296 1.89 -1.57 10.88
CA ASN A 296 2.24 -1.29 9.49
C ASN A 296 3.15 -0.06 9.32
N GLN A 297 3.20 0.83 10.32
CA GLN A 297 4.09 2.01 10.35
C GLN A 297 5.47 1.72 10.93
N ALA A 298 5.70 0.51 11.46
CA ALA A 298 6.92 0.15 12.16
C ALA A 298 7.21 1.00 13.41
N CYS A 299 6.16 1.47 14.10
CA CYS A 299 6.21 2.18 15.38
C CYS A 299 6.96 1.39 16.45
N ARG A 300 6.88 0.04 16.43
CA ARG A 300 7.54 -0.84 17.40
C ARG A 300 9.04 -0.59 17.51
N TYR A 301 9.70 -0.15 16.44
CA TYR A 301 11.14 0.09 16.44
C TYR A 301 11.55 1.30 17.27
N LEU A 302 10.89 2.44 17.05
CA LEU A 302 11.11 3.62 17.88
C LEU A 302 10.65 3.34 19.32
N TYR A 303 9.53 2.64 19.49
CA TYR A 303 8.99 2.30 20.81
C TYR A 303 9.94 1.42 21.62
N ALA A 304 10.52 0.38 21.03
CA ALA A 304 11.52 -0.46 21.69
C ALA A 304 12.71 0.37 22.19
N ASN A 305 13.20 1.31 21.38
CA ASN A 305 14.28 2.20 21.80
C ASN A 305 13.84 3.18 22.89
N CYS A 306 12.63 3.72 22.85
CA CYS A 306 12.08 4.54 23.95
C CYS A 306 12.02 3.75 25.27
N LEU A 307 11.57 2.49 25.24
CA LEU A 307 11.49 1.64 26.42
C LEU A 307 12.87 1.38 27.03
N VAL A 308 13.91 1.19 26.19
CA VAL A 308 15.31 1.07 26.65
C VAL A 308 15.77 2.38 27.30
N MET A 309 15.51 3.54 26.68
CA MET A 309 15.89 4.85 27.24
C MET A 309 15.24 5.15 28.59
N LEU A 310 14.05 4.58 28.83
CA LEU A 310 13.28 4.74 30.07
C LEU A 310 13.46 3.58 31.06
N GLU A 311 14.29 2.58 30.71
CA GLU A 311 14.48 1.35 31.50
C GLU A 311 13.17 0.61 31.83
N GLN A 312 12.17 0.70 30.94
CA GLN A 312 10.87 0.05 31.09
C GLN A 312 10.93 -1.41 30.60
N TRP A 313 11.75 -2.21 31.27
CA TRP A 313 12.10 -3.57 30.84
C TRP A 313 10.91 -4.52 30.75
N ASP A 314 9.92 -4.39 31.62
CA ASP A 314 8.76 -5.28 31.61
C ASP A 314 7.88 -5.04 30.38
N LYS A 315 7.66 -3.78 29.99
CA LYS A 315 6.99 -3.44 28.73
C LYS A 315 7.80 -3.91 27.52
N LEU A 316 9.13 -3.81 27.58
CA LEU A 316 9.98 -4.27 26.49
C LEU A 316 9.89 -5.79 26.30
N LYS A 317 9.81 -6.57 27.38
CA LYS A 317 9.59 -8.03 27.30
C LYS A 317 8.27 -8.37 26.62
N VAL A 318 7.20 -7.64 26.94
CA VAL A 318 5.89 -7.80 26.28
C VAL A 318 6.03 -7.52 24.78
N LEU A 319 6.61 -6.38 24.42
CA LEU A 319 6.83 -5.99 23.02
C LEU A 319 7.67 -7.01 22.23
N LEU A 320 8.75 -7.52 22.83
CA LEU A 320 9.62 -8.54 22.22
C LEU A 320 8.90 -9.89 22.02
N THR A 321 7.93 -10.19 22.87
CA THR A 321 7.12 -11.41 22.76
C THR A 321 6.08 -11.29 21.64
N GLU A 322 5.49 -10.11 21.51
CA GLU A 322 4.46 -9.80 20.52
C GLU A 322 5.04 -9.71 19.10
N TYR A 323 6.17 -9.00 18.92
CA TYR A 323 6.80 -8.78 17.62
C TYR A 323 8.09 -9.57 17.47
N GLN A 324 7.98 -10.85 17.12
CA GLN A 324 9.13 -11.72 16.86
C GLN A 324 9.66 -11.57 15.44
N GLU A 325 10.87 -11.04 15.29
CA GLU A 325 11.50 -10.87 13.99
C GLU A 325 13.00 -11.18 13.99
N GLY A 326 13.51 -11.48 12.78
CA GLY A 326 14.89 -11.91 12.56
C GLY A 326 15.91 -10.79 12.32
N GLY A 327 15.49 -9.52 12.40
CA GLY A 327 16.31 -8.34 12.09
C GLY A 327 17.20 -7.87 13.24
N ILE A 328 17.88 -6.73 13.04
CA ILE A 328 18.74 -6.11 14.06
C ILE A 328 17.96 -5.31 15.11
N PHE A 329 16.73 -4.86 14.82
CA PHE A 329 15.98 -3.92 15.64
C PHE A 329 15.61 -4.52 17.00
N MET A 330 14.70 -5.50 17.01
CA MET A 330 14.22 -6.12 18.25
C MET A 330 15.33 -6.85 19.01
N ARG A 331 16.25 -7.51 18.29
CA ARG A 331 17.43 -8.16 18.91
C ARG A 331 18.35 -7.17 19.62
N SER A 332 18.49 -5.95 19.10
CA SER A 332 19.30 -4.93 19.79
C SER A 332 18.64 -4.50 21.08
N ALA A 333 17.32 -4.33 21.09
CA ALA A 333 16.58 -4.00 22.31
C ALA A 333 16.67 -5.13 23.36
N GLU A 334 16.55 -6.39 22.92
CA GLU A 334 16.78 -7.55 23.79
C GLU A 334 18.21 -7.57 24.36
N ALA A 335 19.22 -7.33 23.52
CA ALA A 335 20.61 -7.30 23.95
C ALA A 335 20.85 -6.20 24.99
N LEU A 336 20.31 -4.99 24.78
CA LEU A 336 20.44 -3.86 25.69
C LEU A 336 19.77 -4.14 27.04
N MET A 337 18.55 -4.69 27.04
CA MET A 337 17.86 -5.07 28.26
C MET A 337 18.62 -6.13 29.06
N ARG A 338 19.06 -7.21 28.41
CA ARG A 338 19.83 -8.27 29.08
C ARG A 338 21.17 -7.76 29.59
N PHE A 339 21.88 -6.96 28.79
CA PHE A 339 23.13 -6.34 29.23
C PHE A 339 22.92 -5.45 30.47
N ALA A 340 21.85 -4.66 30.51
CA ALA A 340 21.53 -3.80 31.65
C ALA A 340 21.17 -4.60 32.92
N LEU A 341 20.44 -5.70 32.78
CA LEU A 341 19.96 -6.51 33.91
C LEU A 341 20.98 -7.53 34.43
N GLU A 342 21.76 -8.13 33.53
CA GLU A 342 22.59 -9.31 33.81
C GLU A 342 24.09 -9.02 33.64
N GLY A 343 24.46 -7.93 32.96
CA GLY A 343 25.83 -7.65 32.58
C GLY A 343 26.34 -8.54 31.44
N GLU A 344 27.66 -8.68 31.33
CA GLU A 344 28.29 -9.55 30.33
C GLU A 344 28.12 -11.03 30.70
N SER A 345 27.44 -11.80 29.84
CA SER A 345 27.26 -13.25 29.98
C SER A 345 27.57 -14.01 28.68
N ALA A 346 27.70 -15.34 28.77
CA ALA A 346 27.94 -16.19 27.60
C ALA A 346 26.72 -16.19 26.65
N GLU A 347 25.52 -16.18 27.23
CA GLU A 347 24.24 -16.10 26.55
C GLU A 347 24.12 -14.79 25.78
N LEU A 348 24.51 -13.67 26.40
CA LEU A 348 24.48 -12.37 25.75
C LEU A 348 25.50 -12.27 24.61
N ASN A 349 26.66 -12.92 24.74
CA ASN A 349 27.63 -13.04 23.65
C ASN A 349 27.05 -13.81 22.45
N ALA A 350 26.15 -14.76 22.66
CA ALA A 350 25.44 -15.43 21.55
C ALA A 350 24.51 -14.46 20.80
N ILE A 351 23.78 -13.60 21.52
CA ILE A 351 22.92 -12.55 20.92
C ILE A 351 23.77 -11.58 20.09
N LYS A 352 24.94 -11.17 20.61
CA LYS A 352 25.90 -10.35 19.88
C LYS A 352 26.38 -11.00 18.59
N GLN A 353 26.72 -12.29 18.61
CA GLN A 353 27.10 -13.02 17.38
C GLN A 353 25.93 -13.08 16.38
N SER A 354 24.71 -13.24 16.88
CA SER A 354 23.50 -13.18 16.06
C SER A 354 23.31 -11.81 15.38
N LEU A 355 23.51 -10.71 16.11
CA LEU A 355 23.47 -9.35 15.55
C LEU A 355 24.53 -9.14 14.46
N ILE A 356 25.77 -9.60 14.69
CA ILE A 356 26.86 -9.53 13.71
C ILE A 356 26.54 -10.36 12.46
N LYS A 357 25.91 -11.54 12.63
CA LYS A 357 25.50 -12.41 11.53
C LYS A 357 24.33 -11.82 10.75
N ALA A 358 23.37 -11.20 11.43
CA ALA A 358 22.22 -10.55 10.82
C ALA A 358 22.67 -9.39 9.93
N ASN A 359 23.61 -8.56 10.41
CA ASN A 359 24.13 -7.46 9.63
C ASN A 359 25.62 -7.19 9.90
N LYS A 360 26.46 -7.49 8.90
CA LYS A 360 27.92 -7.34 8.96
C LYS A 360 28.41 -5.90 9.16
N HIS A 361 27.56 -4.90 8.87
CA HIS A 361 27.87 -3.48 8.99
C HIS A 361 27.53 -2.92 10.36
N PHE A 362 26.62 -3.56 11.09
CA PHE A 362 26.03 -3.08 12.35
C PHE A 362 27.06 -2.56 13.35
N VAL A 363 27.99 -3.42 13.77
CA VAL A 363 28.98 -3.07 14.80
C VAL A 363 29.87 -1.92 14.35
N LYS A 364 30.33 -1.93 13.09
CA LYS A 364 31.27 -0.92 12.59
C LYS A 364 30.61 0.46 12.51
N ILE A 365 29.39 0.52 12.00
CA ILE A 365 28.64 1.78 11.88
C ILE A 365 28.28 2.32 13.27
N LEU A 366 27.70 1.47 14.13
CA LEU A 366 27.20 1.91 15.42
C LEU A 366 28.33 2.40 16.36
N THR A 367 29.49 1.74 16.31
CA THR A 367 30.68 2.10 17.11
C THR A 367 31.55 3.19 16.47
N GLY A 368 31.15 3.74 15.31
CA GLY A 368 31.85 4.82 14.62
C GLY A 368 33.11 4.41 13.86
N GLN A 369 33.35 3.12 13.64
CA GLN A 369 34.45 2.59 12.83
C GLN A 369 34.19 2.76 11.32
N GLU A 370 32.93 2.85 10.92
CA GLU A 370 32.50 3.11 9.55
C GLU A 370 31.56 4.33 9.55
N LYS A 371 31.93 5.39 8.82
CA LYS A 371 31.08 6.58 8.67
C LYS A 371 30.08 6.36 7.53
N VAL A 372 28.84 6.72 7.78
CA VAL A 372 27.75 6.68 6.79
C VAL A 372 27.03 8.03 6.78
N LYS A 373 26.48 8.40 5.62
CA LYS A 373 25.52 9.51 5.51
C LYS A 373 24.17 9.00 5.96
N LEU A 374 23.45 9.78 6.76
CA LEU A 374 22.23 9.35 7.44
C LEU A 374 20.93 9.80 6.75
N TYR A 375 20.97 10.52 5.62
CA TYR A 375 19.81 11.28 5.12
C TYR A 375 19.16 10.78 3.82
N ASP A 376 19.54 9.61 3.29
CA ASP A 376 19.08 9.15 1.95
C ASP A 376 18.47 7.73 1.92
N VAL A 377 17.76 7.30 2.98
CA VAL A 377 17.21 5.92 3.03
C VAL A 377 15.72 5.90 2.73
N LEU A 378 15.35 5.52 1.51
CA LEU A 378 13.96 5.29 1.09
C LEU A 378 13.42 3.91 1.49
N GLY A 379 14.28 3.04 2.03
CA GLY A 379 13.97 1.68 2.45
C GLY A 379 15.23 0.84 2.59
N TYR A 380 15.11 -0.35 3.17
CA TYR A 380 16.25 -1.24 3.39
C TYR A 380 15.95 -2.69 3.03
N THR A 381 17.01 -3.46 2.81
CA THR A 381 16.95 -4.93 2.79
C THR A 381 17.72 -5.48 3.99
N LEU A 382 17.32 -6.64 4.52
CA LEU A 382 18.03 -7.27 5.64
C LEU A 382 19.53 -7.47 5.34
N GLY A 383 20.38 -7.08 6.28
CA GLY A 383 21.84 -7.14 6.19
C GLY A 383 22.52 -5.99 5.43
N SER A 384 21.75 -5.03 4.92
CA SER A 384 22.25 -3.86 4.18
C SER A 384 22.80 -2.76 5.09
N LYS A 385 23.49 -1.75 4.55
CA LYS A 385 23.91 -0.59 5.36
C LYS A 385 22.70 0.27 5.73
N GLU A 386 21.75 0.34 4.81
CA GLU A 386 20.49 1.06 4.90
C GLU A 386 19.68 0.56 6.10
N GLU A 387 19.67 -0.76 6.37
CA GLU A 387 19.04 -1.32 7.57
C GLU A 387 19.64 -0.73 8.87
N VAL A 388 20.97 -0.58 8.92
CA VAL A 388 21.64 0.00 10.08
C VAL A 388 21.37 1.49 10.20
N ILE A 389 21.27 2.20 9.07
CA ILE A 389 20.93 3.63 9.04
C ILE A 389 19.49 3.83 9.55
N THR A 390 18.52 3.08 9.04
CA THR A 390 17.13 3.10 9.52
C THR A 390 17.04 2.73 11.00
N TYR A 391 17.83 1.76 11.48
CA TYR A 391 17.93 1.46 12.91
C TYR A 391 18.43 2.65 13.74
N ILE A 392 19.40 3.41 13.22
CA ILE A 392 19.92 4.61 13.88
C ILE A 392 18.88 5.74 13.87
N GLU A 393 18.19 5.96 12.76
CA GLU A 393 17.10 6.94 12.62
C GLU A 393 15.95 6.65 13.60
N MET A 394 15.62 5.37 13.82
CA MET A 394 14.64 4.92 14.82
C MET A 394 15.17 5.01 16.27
N GLY A 395 16.26 5.73 16.52
CA GLY A 395 16.77 6.00 17.85
C GLY A 395 17.74 4.94 18.41
N GLY A 396 18.09 3.93 17.62
CA GLY A 396 18.92 2.82 18.08
C GLY A 396 20.24 3.28 18.69
N LYS A 397 20.97 4.19 18.04
CA LYS A 397 22.25 4.70 18.59
C LYS A 397 22.08 5.42 19.92
N LYS A 398 20.98 6.16 20.13
CA LYS A 398 20.68 6.80 21.42
C LYS A 398 20.47 5.73 22.51
N ALA A 399 19.72 4.67 22.20
CA ALA A 399 19.48 3.56 23.14
C ALA A 399 20.77 2.83 23.54
N TRP A 400 21.69 2.60 22.60
CA TRP A 400 23.01 2.04 22.96
C TRP A 400 23.88 3.01 23.78
N LEU A 401 23.70 4.31 23.62
CA LEU A 401 24.43 5.30 24.42
C LEU A 401 23.85 5.44 25.83
N SER A 402 22.56 5.17 26.06
CA SER A 402 21.94 5.26 27.38
C SER A 402 22.31 4.11 28.30
N VAL A 403 22.57 2.92 27.74
CA VAL A 403 23.03 1.77 28.52
C VAL A 403 24.55 1.82 28.63
N GLU A 404 25.03 2.23 29.81
CA GLU A 404 26.46 2.41 30.10
C GLU A 404 27.27 1.15 29.75
N GLY A 405 28.39 1.32 29.04
CA GLY A 405 29.29 0.22 28.68
C GLY A 405 28.85 -0.65 27.50
N SER A 406 27.59 -0.57 27.05
CA SER A 406 27.04 -1.47 26.03
C SER A 406 27.75 -1.36 24.67
N LEU A 407 28.11 -0.15 24.22
CA LEU A 407 28.87 0.03 22.96
C LEU A 407 30.31 -0.51 23.06
N PHE A 408 30.93 -0.42 24.24
CA PHE A 408 32.26 -1.00 24.45
C PHE A 408 32.19 -2.52 24.42
N TRP A 409 31.18 -3.10 25.08
CA TRP A 409 30.89 -4.52 25.02
C TRP A 409 30.61 -4.98 23.57
N LEU A 410 29.77 -4.27 22.82
CA LEU A 410 29.46 -4.59 21.42
C LEU A 410 30.73 -4.57 20.55
N ARG A 411 31.61 -3.59 20.75
CA ARG A 411 32.88 -3.47 20.02
C ARG A 411 33.90 -4.54 20.40
N ASN A 412 33.84 -5.05 21.63
CA ASN A 412 34.85 -5.93 22.19
C ASN A 412 34.98 -7.22 21.35
N LYS A 413 36.19 -7.64 21.01
CA LYS A 413 36.44 -8.85 20.21
C LYS A 413 36.74 -10.09 21.08
N LYS A 414 36.62 -9.99 22.40
CA LYS A 414 36.83 -11.14 23.29
C LYS A 414 35.93 -12.29 22.82
N LYS A 415 36.61 -13.40 22.49
CA LYS A 415 36.03 -14.64 21.99
C LYS A 415 35.26 -15.35 23.08
#